data_AF-A0A1R1YGF8-F1
#
_entry.id   AF-A0A1R1YGF8-F1
#
_cell.length_a   1.000
_cell.length_b   1.000
_cell.length_c   1.000
_cell.angle_alpha   90.00
_cell.angle_beta   90.00
_cell.angle_gamma   90.00
#
_symmetry.space_group_name_H-M   'P 1'
#
loop_
_entity.id
_entity.type
_entity.pdbx_description
1 polymer ?
#
loop_
_entity_poly.entity_id
_entity_poly.type
_entity_poly.pdbx_seq_one_letter_code
_entity_poly.pdbx_strand_id
1 'polypeptide(L)'
;MVLEATVLLIDNSEWARNGDYVPNRFQAQIDAVHYLFNLKTSSNPENTVGVISHGGESPQVLVSLTNDLGVLLKGMHELKVGGSSHFETGIQIAQVS
;
A
#
# COMPACT_ATOMS: atom_id res chain seq x y z
N MET A 1 -12.84 14.58 -7.98
CA MET A 1 -11.47 15.14 -8.03
C MET A 1 -11.00 15.15 -9.48
N VAL A 2 -9.81 15.67 -9.79
CA VAL A 2 -9.22 15.55 -11.14
C VAL A 2 -8.60 14.16 -11.34
N LEU A 3 -8.17 13.86 -12.56
CA LEU A 3 -7.40 12.65 -12.87
C LEU A 3 -6.05 12.67 -12.14
N GLU A 4 -5.74 11.61 -11.40
CA GLU A 4 -4.48 11.45 -10.68
C GLU A 4 -4.01 10.00 -10.61
N ALA A 5 -2.70 9.82 -10.50
CA ALA A 5 -2.05 8.58 -10.11
C ALA A 5 -1.63 8.70 -8.65
N THR A 6 -2.08 7.78 -7.80
CA THR A 6 -1.76 7.78 -6.37
C THR A 6 -0.91 6.56 -6.02
N VAL A 7 0.26 6.76 -5.43
CA VAL A 7 1.08 5.66 -4.89
C VAL A 7 0.92 5.63 -3.37
N LEU A 8 0.44 4.50 -2.85
CA LEU A 8 0.33 4.24 -1.42
C LEU A 8 1.57 3.48 -0.95
N LEU A 9 2.26 4.05 0.04
CA LEU A 9 3.36 3.37 0.72
C LEU A 9 2.84 2.75 2.01
N ILE A 10 2.97 1.43 2.16
CA ILE A 10 2.56 0.67 3.34
C ILE A 10 3.78 0.16 4.12
N ASP A 11 3.75 0.34 5.45
CA ASP A 11 4.77 -0.16 6.36
C ASP A 11 4.45 -1.59 6.81
N ASN A 12 5.22 -2.57 6.35
CA ASN A 12 5.14 -3.95 6.82
C ASN A 12 6.38 -4.37 7.65
N SER A 13 7.07 -3.42 8.27
CA SER A 13 8.18 -3.71 9.19
C SER A 13 7.70 -4.42 10.47
N GLU A 14 8.62 -4.93 11.30
CA GLU A 14 8.27 -5.58 12.57
C GLU A 14 7.40 -4.71 13.50
N TRP A 15 7.49 -3.37 13.39
CA TRP A 15 6.65 -2.44 14.15
C TRP A 15 5.17 -2.51 13.77
N ALA A 16 4.83 -3.02 12.58
CA ALA A 16 3.45 -3.20 12.14
C ALA A 16 2.72 -4.32 12.90
N ARG A 17 3.44 -5.18 13.65
CA ARG A 17 2.80 -6.20 14.51
C ARG A 17 2.10 -5.63 15.73
N ASN A 18 2.35 -4.37 16.06
CA ASN A 18 1.81 -3.76 17.27
C ASN A 18 0.28 -3.88 17.34
N GLY A 19 -0.22 -4.18 18.54
CA GLY A 19 -1.65 -4.30 18.83
C GLY A 19 -2.30 -2.99 19.26
N ASP A 20 -1.75 -1.84 18.89
CA ASP A 20 -2.28 -0.52 19.24
C ASP A 20 -3.51 -0.12 18.41
N TYR A 21 -3.79 -0.86 17.33
CA TYR A 21 -5.04 -0.81 16.57
C TYR A 21 -5.71 -2.18 16.62
N VAL A 22 -7.05 -2.20 16.49
CA VAL A 22 -7.82 -3.45 16.41
C VAL A 22 -7.88 -3.90 14.94
N PRO A 23 -7.64 -5.19 14.62
CA PRO A 23 -7.15 -6.26 15.50
C PRO A 23 -5.63 -6.21 15.75
N ASN A 24 -4.87 -5.61 14.83
CA ASN A 24 -3.48 -5.18 14.99
C ASN A 24 -3.19 -4.07 13.96
N ARG A 25 -2.07 -3.36 14.12
CA ARG A 25 -1.68 -2.24 13.25
C ARG A 25 -1.55 -2.65 11.79
N PHE A 26 -0.96 -3.81 11.51
CA PHE A 26 -0.81 -4.31 10.14
C PHE A 26 -2.15 -4.53 9.43
N GLN A 27 -3.10 -5.19 10.09
CA GLN A 27 -4.43 -5.40 9.52
C GLN A 27 -5.17 -4.08 9.32
N ALA A 28 -5.08 -3.17 10.30
CA ALA A 28 -5.68 -1.85 10.19
C ALA A 28 -5.10 -1.04 9.01
N GLN A 29 -3.81 -1.20 8.71
CA GLN A 29 -3.19 -0.58 7.53
C GLN A 29 -3.69 -1.18 6.21
N ILE A 30 -3.87 -2.50 6.13
CA ILE A 30 -4.45 -3.16 4.95
C ILE A 30 -5.86 -2.61 4.70
N ASP A 31 -6.67 -2.48 5.75
CA ASP A 31 -8.02 -1.93 5.65
C ASP A 31 -8.00 -0.45 5.21
N ALA A 32 -7.04 0.33 5.71
CA ALA A 32 -6.83 1.72 5.28
C ALA A 32 -6.43 1.82 3.80
N VAL A 33 -5.57 0.92 3.30
CA VAL A 33 -5.22 0.85 1.87
C VAL A 33 -6.45 0.56 1.01
N HIS A 34 -7.28 -0.41 1.40
CA HIS A 34 -8.54 -0.69 0.71
C HIS A 34 -9.50 0.51 0.70
N TYR A 35 -9.62 1.19 1.83
CA TYR A 35 -10.45 2.39 1.95
C TYR A 35 -9.95 3.51 1.01
N LEU A 36 -8.65 3.81 1.04
CA LEU A 36 -8.04 4.84 0.20
C LEU A 36 -8.15 4.51 -1.29
N PHE A 37 -7.92 3.25 -1.67
CA PHE A 37 -8.09 2.79 -3.05
C PHE A 37 -9.51 3.08 -3.55
N ASN A 38 -10.52 2.61 -2.82
CA ASN A 38 -11.93 2.81 -3.19
C ASN A 38 -12.31 4.29 -3.23
N LEU A 39 -11.81 5.10 -2.29
CA LEU A 39 -12.06 6.53 -2.26
C LEU A 39 -11.50 7.22 -3.51
N LYS A 40 -10.28 6.86 -3.92
CA LYS A 40 -9.61 7.43 -5.09
C LYS A 40 -10.27 7.01 -6.40
N THR A 41 -10.53 5.72 -6.59
CA THR A 41 -11.16 5.19 -7.81
C THR A 41 -12.64 5.60 -7.93
N SER A 42 -13.36 5.77 -6.82
CA SER A 42 -14.74 6.29 -6.84
C SER A 42 -14.81 7.79 -7.13
N SER A 43 -13.75 8.55 -6.78
CA SER A 43 -13.72 10.00 -6.97
C SER A 43 -13.51 10.43 -8.43
N ASN A 44 -12.90 9.55 -9.23
CA ASN A 44 -12.78 9.62 -10.68
C ASN A 44 -12.48 8.19 -11.20
N PRO A 45 -13.32 7.60 -12.08
CA PRO A 45 -13.13 6.23 -12.58
C PRO A 45 -11.80 5.96 -13.30
N GLU A 46 -11.14 7.00 -13.79
CA GLU A 46 -9.84 6.91 -14.46
C GLU A 46 -8.65 7.01 -13.50
N ASN A 47 -8.89 7.30 -12.22
CA ASN A 47 -7.81 7.34 -11.23
C ASN A 47 -7.20 5.95 -11.06
N THR A 48 -5.88 5.92 -10.95
CA THR A 48 -5.12 4.69 -10.71
C THR A 48 -4.40 4.78 -9.38
N VAL A 49 -4.29 3.63 -8.72
CA VAL A 49 -3.63 3.51 -7.42
C VAL A 49 -2.61 2.37 -7.48
N GLY A 50 -1.40 2.65 -7.03
CA GLY A 50 -0.33 1.67 -6.85
C GLY A 50 -0.03 1.48 -5.37
N VAL A 51 0.55 0.34 -5.00
CA VAL A 51 0.94 0.05 -3.62
C VAL A 51 2.37 -0.48 -3.57
N ILE A 52 3.17 0.13 -2.70
CA ILE A 52 4.56 -0.24 -2.43
C ILE A 52 4.69 -0.54 -0.94
N SER A 53 5.20 -1.72 -0.60
CA SER A 53 5.65 -1.99 0.75
C SER A 53 7.06 -1.46 0.96
N HIS A 54 7.33 -0.85 2.10
CA HIS A 54 8.66 -0.35 2.44
C HIS A 54 9.26 -1.00 3.71
N GLY A 55 8.62 -2.02 4.28
CA GLY A 55 9.24 -2.90 5.27
C GLY A 55 9.99 -4.07 4.61
N GLY A 56 10.37 -5.08 5.38
CA GLY A 56 11.07 -6.26 4.87
C GLY A 56 12.58 -6.08 4.71
N GLU A 57 13.17 -6.79 3.75
CA GLU A 57 14.60 -6.68 3.38
C GLU A 57 14.84 -5.50 2.42
N SER A 58 13.86 -5.15 1.60
CA SER A 58 13.87 -4.04 0.66
C SER A 58 12.44 -3.68 0.26
N PRO A 59 12.17 -2.43 -0.19
CA PRO A 59 10.85 -2.08 -0.66
C PRO A 59 10.44 -2.90 -1.88
N GLN A 60 9.15 -3.23 -1.97
CA GLN A 60 8.60 -4.03 -3.06
C GLN A 60 7.36 -3.38 -3.66
N VAL A 61 7.27 -3.37 -4.99
CA VAL A 61 6.06 -2.98 -5.70
C VAL A 61 5.08 -4.15 -5.63
N LEU A 62 4.04 -4.02 -4.81
CA LEU A 62 3.02 -5.05 -4.64
C LEU A 62 1.96 -4.95 -5.74
N VAL A 63 1.62 -3.71 -6.10
CA VAL A 63 0.56 -3.39 -7.05
C VAL A 63 1.02 -2.22 -7.90
N SER A 64 1.17 -2.43 -9.21
CA SER A 64 1.36 -1.33 -10.18
C SER A 64 0.08 -0.50 -10.31
N LEU A 65 0.19 0.73 -10.83
CA LEU A 65 -0.94 1.64 -11.01
C LEU A 65 -2.11 0.95 -11.71
N THR A 66 -3.22 0.79 -10.98
CA THR A 66 -4.43 0.12 -11.46
C THR A 66 -5.69 0.71 -10.83
N ASN A 67 -6.84 0.53 -11.48
CA ASN A 67 -8.16 0.76 -10.89
C ASN A 67 -8.92 -0.55 -10.62
N ASP A 68 -8.27 -1.71 -10.81
CA ASP A 68 -8.84 -3.03 -10.54
C ASP A 68 -8.64 -3.43 -9.07
N LEU A 69 -9.75 -3.53 -8.34
CA LEU A 69 -9.77 -3.98 -6.95
C LEU A 69 -9.26 -5.42 -6.77
N GLY A 70 -9.45 -6.30 -7.75
CA GLY A 70 -8.96 -7.69 -7.70
C GLY A 70 -7.45 -7.78 -7.64
N VAL A 71 -6.76 -6.92 -8.39
CA VAL A 71 -5.29 -6.81 -8.37
C VAL A 71 -4.80 -6.32 -7.01
N LEU A 72 -5.48 -5.30 -6.44
CA LEU A 72 -5.17 -4.81 -5.10
C LEU A 72 -5.28 -5.90 -4.04
N LEU A 73 -6.42 -6.61 -4.01
CA LEU A 73 -6.70 -7.65 -3.02
C LEU A 73 -5.66 -8.77 -3.07
N LYS A 74 -5.23 -9.15 -4.28
CA LYS A 74 -4.16 -10.13 -4.46
C LYS A 74 -2.84 -9.63 -3.87
N GLY A 75 -2.43 -8.40 -4.18
CA GLY A 75 -1.19 -7.81 -3.66
C GLY A 75 -1.19 -7.68 -2.14
N MET A 76 -2.32 -7.32 -1.53
CA MET A 76 -2.45 -7.21 -0.07
C MET A 76 -2.39 -8.59 0.62
N HIS A 77 -2.91 -9.64 -0.02
CA HIS A 77 -2.86 -11.00 0.54
C HIS A 77 -1.45 -11.59 0.58
N GLU A 78 -0.58 -11.21 -0.37
CA GLU A 78 0.81 -11.68 -0.44
C GLU A 78 1.74 -10.97 0.56
N LEU A 79 1.30 -9.82 1.10
CA LEU A 79 2.08 -8.99 2.02
C LEU A 79 2.28 -9.68 3.37
N LYS A 80 3.54 -9.72 3.82
CA LYS A 80 3.94 -10.28 5.11
C LYS A 80 4.66 -9.24 5.95
N VAL A 81 4.44 -9.30 7.26
CA VAL A 81 5.18 -8.48 8.21
C VAL A 81 6.58 -9.06 8.41
N GLY A 82 7.60 -8.21 8.30
CA GLY A 82 8.98 -8.62 8.53
C GLY A 82 9.98 -7.48 8.37
N GLY A 83 11.19 -7.66 8.90
CA GLY A 83 12.32 -6.78 8.65
C GLY A 83 12.15 -5.34 9.14
N SER A 84 12.84 -4.42 8.47
CA SER A 84 12.95 -3.00 8.87
C SER A 84 12.37 -2.07 7.81
N SER A 85 12.04 -0.84 8.22
CA SER A 85 11.53 0.18 7.30
C SER A 85 12.65 0.81 6.46
N HIS A 86 12.45 0.80 5.16
CA HIS A 86 13.29 1.38 4.11
C HIS A 86 12.55 2.53 3.41
N PHE A 87 12.04 3.48 4.22
CA PHE A 87 11.15 4.54 3.75
C PHE A 87 11.75 5.42 2.64
N GLU A 88 13.01 5.82 2.75
CA GLU A 88 13.70 6.65 1.74
C GLU A 88 13.74 5.94 0.38
N THR A 89 14.18 4.68 0.37
CA THR A 89 14.23 3.85 -0.85
C THR A 89 12.83 3.61 -1.40
N GLY A 90 11.82 3.45 -0.54
CA GLY A 90 10.42 3.35 -0.95
C GLY A 90 9.94 4.57 -1.72
N ILE A 91 10.29 5.78 -1.27
CA ILE A 91 9.97 7.03 -1.99
C ILE A 91 10.68 7.07 -3.35
N GLN A 92 11.96 6.68 -3.41
CA GLN A 92 12.72 6.67 -4.66
C GLN A 92 12.11 5.72 -5.70
N ILE A 93 11.63 4.55 -5.27
CA ILE A 93 10.94 3.59 -6.14
C ILE A 93 9.55 4.13 -6.55
N ALA A 94 8.83 4.78 -5.64
CA ALA A 94 7.53 5.38 -5.93
C ALA A 94 7.60 6.46 -7.02
N GLN A 95 8.70 7.21 -7.10
CA GLN A 95 8.90 8.26 -8.10
C GLN A 95 8.97 7.71 -9.54
N VAL A 96 9.42 6.47 -9.72
CA VAL A 96 9.61 5.83 -11.04
C VAL A 96 8.50 4.85 -11.41
N SER A 97 7.49 4.72 -10.54
CA SER A 97 6.36 3.78 -10.70
C SER A 97 5.20 4.39 -11.48
#